data_AF-A0A8T6HYL1-F1
#
_entry.id   AF-A0A8T6HYL1-F1
#
_cell.length_a   1.000
_cell.length_b   1.000
_cell.length_c   1.000
_cell.angle_alpha   90.00
_cell.angle_beta   90.00
_cell.angle_gamma   90.00
#
_symmetry.space_group_name_H-M   'P 1'
#
loop_
_entity.id
_entity.type
_entity.pdbx_description
1 polymer ?
#
loop_
_entity_poly.entity_id
_entity_poly.type
_entity_poly.pdbx_seq_one_letter_code
_entity_poly.pdbx_strand_id
1 'polypeptide(L)'
;MTGGAFSRDNLLLASLFLALVLLSVWMQTLLVFEPQPETAPFSESDSDYFMQNVVVNGKDADGNRYRIEARRLVHYPARDGSSLEFPRIFQFDPGGQVRETAADTGWLDNERQIVTLTDNVRIRKGGAGNAGFSATAREMVIHLRNPGANP
;
A
#
# COMPACT_ATOMS: atom_id res chain seq x y z
N MET A 1 1.41 -16.76 74.00
CA MET A 1 2.15 -17.14 72.79
C MET A 1 1.47 -18.35 72.18
N THR A 2 0.44 -18.14 71.36
CA THR A 2 -0.34 -19.23 70.73
C THR A 2 0.15 -19.42 69.30
N GLY A 3 0.91 -20.49 69.05
CA GLY A 3 1.30 -20.91 67.72
C GLY A 3 0.08 -21.36 66.94
N GLY A 4 -0.35 -20.55 65.96
CA GLY A 4 -1.44 -20.89 65.07
C GLY A 4 -1.04 -22.05 64.18
N ALA A 5 -1.57 -23.24 64.46
CA ALA A 5 -1.49 -24.36 63.53
C ALA A 5 -2.20 -23.95 62.23
N PHE A 6 -1.48 -23.95 61.11
CA PHE A 6 -2.07 -23.73 59.80
C PHE A 6 -3.17 -24.78 59.57
N SER A 7 -4.42 -24.33 59.41
CA SER A 7 -5.53 -25.21 59.02
C SER A 7 -5.17 -25.94 57.72
N ARG A 8 -5.63 -27.18 57.54
CA ARG A 8 -5.42 -27.97 56.32
C ARG A 8 -5.85 -27.18 55.08
N ASP A 9 -6.89 -26.36 55.21
CA ASP A 9 -7.39 -25.50 54.14
C ASP A 9 -6.38 -24.42 53.73
N ASN A 10 -5.65 -23.84 54.68
CA ASN A 10 -4.60 -22.87 54.39
C ASN A 10 -3.41 -23.52 53.67
N LEU A 11 -3.10 -24.79 53.98
CA LEU A 11 -2.07 -25.55 53.27
C LEU A 11 -2.49 -25.91 51.85
N LEU A 12 -3.78 -26.23 51.65
CA LEU A 12 -4.34 -26.48 50.32
C LEU A 12 -4.40 -25.21 49.47
N LEU A 13 -4.77 -24.08 50.06
CA LEU A 13 -4.76 -22.78 49.38
C LEU A 13 -3.33 -22.35 49.04
N ALA A 14 -2.38 -22.52 49.96
CA ALA A 14 -0.98 -22.19 49.72
C ALA A 14 -0.37 -23.07 48.62
N SER A 15 -0.69 -24.37 48.58
CA SER A 15 -0.17 -25.28 47.55
C SER A 15 -0.79 -25.00 46.17
N LEU A 16 -2.09 -24.70 46.11
CA LEU A 16 -2.76 -24.28 44.87
C LEU A 16 -2.16 -22.96 44.35
N PHE A 17 -1.93 -21.99 45.25
CA PHE A 17 -1.31 -20.72 44.89
C PHE A 17 0.11 -20.91 44.35
N LEU A 18 0.91 -21.76 45.00
CA LEU A 18 2.25 -22.10 44.53
C LEU A 18 2.22 -22.79 43.16
N ALA A 19 1.27 -23.71 42.93
CA ALA A 19 1.10 -24.36 41.65
C ALA A 19 0.73 -23.36 40.54
N LEU A 20 -0.15 -22.40 40.83
CA LEU A 20 -0.52 -21.33 39.89
C LEU A 20 0.67 -20.42 39.54
N VAL A 21 1.49 -20.05 40.53
CA VAL A 21 2.70 -19.25 40.31
C VAL A 21 3.70 -20.02 39.44
N LEU A 22 3.96 -21.29 39.74
CA LEU A 22 4.89 -22.12 38.97
C LEU A 22 4.38 -22.36 37.54
N LEU A 23 3.08 -22.60 37.37
CA LEU A 23 2.46 -22.71 36.06
C LEU A 23 2.58 -21.40 35.27
N SER A 24 2.37 -20.26 35.91
CA SER A 24 2.51 -18.94 35.28
C SER A 24 3.95 -18.69 34.81
N VAL A 25 4.94 -19.02 35.64
CA VAL A 25 6.37 -18.93 35.27
C VAL A 25 6.71 -19.89 34.12
N TRP A 26 6.21 -21.12 34.16
CA TRP A 26 6.42 -22.08 33.07
C TRP A 26 5.75 -21.62 31.76
N MET A 27 4.53 -21.08 31.81
CA MET A 27 3.87 -20.49 30.65
C MET A 27 4.66 -19.30 30.09
N GLN A 28 5.25 -18.46 30.94
CA GLN A 28 6.14 -17.38 30.48
C GLN A 28 7.32 -17.95 29.69
N THR A 29 7.91 -19.08 30.09
CA THR A 29 9.00 -19.69 29.29
C THR A 29 8.56 -20.22 27.93
N LEU A 30 7.29 -20.61 27.78
CA LEU A 30 6.71 -21.02 26.49
C LEU A 30 6.26 -19.82 25.63
N LEU A 31 5.94 -18.69 26.28
CA LEU A 31 5.45 -17.45 25.66
C LEU A 31 6.53 -16.40 25.44
N VAL A 32 7.74 -16.58 25.99
CA VAL A 32 8.93 -15.84 25.55
C VAL A 32 9.25 -16.39 24.17
N PHE A 33 8.53 -15.84 23.19
CA PHE A 33 8.76 -15.99 21.77
C PHE A 33 10.25 -15.83 21.51
N GLU A 34 10.76 -16.60 20.53
CA GLU A 34 12.00 -16.28 19.84
C GLU A 34 12.12 -14.76 19.73
N PRO A 35 13.29 -14.17 20.06
CA PRO A 35 13.48 -12.74 19.87
C PRO A 35 12.99 -12.47 18.46
N GLN A 36 11.89 -11.70 18.33
CA GLN A 36 11.39 -11.33 17.01
C GLN A 36 12.64 -10.82 16.31
N PRO A 37 13.10 -11.45 15.22
CA PRO A 37 14.18 -10.86 14.46
C PRO A 37 13.67 -9.45 14.21
N GLU A 38 14.40 -8.44 14.70
CA GLU A 38 14.05 -7.04 14.48
C GLU A 38 13.59 -7.00 13.04
N THR A 39 12.28 -6.73 12.84
CA THR A 39 11.71 -6.81 11.50
C THR A 39 12.57 -5.90 10.67
N ALA A 40 13.41 -6.48 9.81
CA ALA A 40 14.36 -5.70 9.04
C ALA A 40 13.52 -4.64 8.34
N PRO A 41 13.88 -3.35 8.44
CA PRO A 41 13.10 -2.32 7.79
C PRO A 41 12.94 -2.73 6.32
N PHE A 42 11.71 -2.63 5.79
CA PHE A 42 11.43 -2.99 4.39
C PHE A 42 12.50 -2.36 3.51
N SER A 43 13.20 -3.20 2.74
CA SER A 43 14.11 -2.70 1.71
C SER A 43 13.32 -1.90 0.69
N GLU A 44 13.97 -0.97 -0.01
CA GLU A 44 13.35 -0.20 -1.09
C GLU A 44 12.74 -1.07 -2.21
N SER A 45 13.19 -2.32 -2.33
CA SER A 45 12.70 -3.30 -3.30
C SER A 45 11.68 -4.28 -2.73
N ASP A 46 11.38 -4.23 -1.43
CA ASP A 46 10.46 -5.19 -0.82
C ASP A 46 9.03 -4.77 -1.10
N SER A 47 8.30 -5.65 -1.80
CA SER A 47 6.87 -5.48 -2.05
C SER A 47 6.05 -6.23 -1.01
N ASP A 48 4.98 -5.62 -0.53
CA ASP A 48 4.01 -6.24 0.38
C ASP A 48 2.85 -6.93 -0.37
N TYR A 49 2.44 -6.37 -1.50
CA TYR A 49 1.44 -6.97 -2.39
C TYR A 49 1.67 -6.64 -3.86
N PHE A 50 1.06 -7.46 -4.70
CA PHE A 50 0.93 -7.20 -6.13
C PHE A 50 -0.48 -7.55 -6.61
N MET A 51 -0.92 -6.86 -7.65
CA MET A 51 -2.18 -7.11 -8.33
C MET A 51 -1.94 -7.31 -9.83
N GLN A 52 -2.83 -8.06 -10.48
CA GLN A 52 -2.81 -8.31 -11.93
C GLN A 52 -4.08 -7.78 -12.56
N ASN A 53 -4.00 -7.33 -13.81
CA ASN A 53 -5.12 -6.78 -14.59
C ASN A 53 -5.86 -5.67 -13.81
N VAL A 54 -5.09 -4.71 -13.32
CA VAL A 54 -5.56 -3.69 -12.40
C VAL A 54 -6.33 -2.62 -13.14
N VAL A 55 -7.45 -2.18 -12.54
CA VAL A 55 -8.22 -1.02 -12.97
C VAL A 55 -8.44 -0.12 -11.76
N VAL A 56 -7.85 1.07 -11.77
CA VAL A 56 -8.03 2.11 -10.75
C VAL A 56 -8.83 3.25 -11.36
N ASN A 57 -9.85 3.73 -10.64
CA ASN A 57 -10.61 4.91 -11.04
C ASN A 57 -10.41 6.01 -10.01
N GLY A 58 -10.28 7.25 -10.48
CA GLY A 58 -10.09 8.41 -9.60
C GLY A 58 -10.56 9.70 -10.25
N LYS A 59 -10.30 10.81 -9.57
CA LYS A 59 -10.50 12.16 -10.09
C LYS A 59 -9.23 12.96 -9.92
N ASP A 60 -8.89 13.74 -10.94
CA ASP A 60 -7.77 14.65 -10.86
C ASP A 60 -8.13 15.91 -10.05
N ALA A 61 -7.18 16.84 -9.95
CA ALA A 61 -7.34 18.07 -9.20
C ALA A 61 -8.46 18.99 -9.73
N ASP A 62 -8.72 18.92 -11.03
CA ASP A 62 -9.76 19.70 -11.70
C ASP A 62 -11.13 19.00 -11.61
N GLY A 63 -11.18 17.84 -10.94
CA GLY A 63 -12.37 17.01 -10.79
C GLY A 63 -12.65 16.12 -11.99
N ASN A 64 -11.78 16.11 -13.01
CA ASN A 64 -11.92 15.26 -14.18
C ASN A 64 -11.67 13.82 -13.77
N ARG A 65 -12.48 12.90 -14.29
CA ARG A 65 -12.28 11.48 -13.99
C ARG A 65 -11.03 10.99 -14.71
N TYR A 66 -10.31 10.09 -14.06
CA TYR A 66 -9.29 9.29 -14.71
C TYR A 66 -9.47 7.81 -14.40
N ARG A 67 -8.92 6.97 -15.28
CA ARG A 67 -8.84 5.53 -15.11
C ARG A 67 -7.44 5.05 -15.47
N ILE A 68 -6.83 4.27 -14.60
CA ILE A 68 -5.53 3.63 -14.83
C ILE A 68 -5.79 2.14 -15.02
N GLU A 69 -5.38 1.60 -16.16
CA GLU A 69 -5.33 0.17 -16.41
C GLU A 69 -3.86 -0.27 -16.47
N ALA A 70 -3.52 -1.42 -15.89
CA ALA A 70 -2.17 -1.98 -15.98
C ALA A 70 -2.22 -3.51 -15.95
N ARG A 71 -1.24 -4.17 -16.59
CA ARG A 71 -1.13 -5.63 -16.52
C ARG A 71 -0.77 -6.10 -15.12
N ARG A 72 0.13 -5.37 -14.45
CA ARG A 72 0.58 -5.67 -13.10
C ARG A 72 0.83 -4.37 -12.34
N LEU A 73 0.47 -4.38 -11.05
CA LEU A 73 0.82 -3.35 -10.09
C LEU A 73 1.57 -4.02 -8.93
N VAL A 74 2.71 -3.46 -8.53
CA VAL A 74 3.47 -3.91 -7.36
C VAL A 74 3.65 -2.74 -6.42
N HIS A 75 3.17 -2.86 -5.18
CA HIS A 75 3.32 -1.81 -4.17
C HIS A 75 4.60 -2.01 -3.38
N TYR A 76 5.26 -0.89 -3.05
CA TYR A 76 6.49 -0.84 -2.27
C TYR A 76 6.27 0.08 -1.08
N PRO A 77 6.06 -0.46 0.14
CA PRO A 77 5.79 0.34 1.34
C PRO A 77 6.88 1.35 1.65
N ALA A 78 8.15 0.96 1.45
CA ALA A 78 9.30 1.81 1.74
C ALA A 78 9.37 3.10 0.89
N ARG A 79 8.70 3.12 -0.27
CA ARG A 79 8.70 4.27 -1.20
C ARG A 79 7.32 4.91 -1.36
N ASP A 80 6.33 4.46 -0.60
CA ASP A 80 4.90 4.78 -0.76
C ASP A 80 4.47 4.92 -2.23
N GLY A 81 4.78 3.90 -3.01
CA GLY A 81 4.55 3.94 -4.44
C GLY A 81 4.34 2.58 -5.04
N SER A 82 3.95 2.56 -6.31
CA SER A 82 3.64 1.34 -7.03
C SER A 82 4.24 1.34 -8.43
N SER A 83 4.92 0.24 -8.79
CA SER A 83 5.32 0.00 -10.17
C SER A 83 4.13 -0.53 -10.98
N LEU A 84 3.99 -0.05 -12.21
CA LEU A 84 2.95 -0.41 -13.16
C LEU A 84 3.58 -1.02 -14.42
N GLU A 85 3.13 -2.21 -14.81
CA GLU A 85 3.55 -2.89 -16.05
C GLU A 85 2.51 -2.65 -17.16
N PHE A 86 2.96 -2.15 -18.31
CA PHE A 86 2.13 -1.76 -19.45
C PHE A 86 0.92 -0.87 -19.08
N PRO A 87 1.14 0.27 -18.39
CA PRO A 87 0.05 1.14 -17.99
C PRO A 87 -0.65 1.81 -19.18
N ARG A 88 -1.97 1.98 -19.07
CA ARG A 88 -2.84 2.80 -19.93
C ARG A 88 -3.67 3.72 -19.05
N ILE A 89 -3.49 5.02 -19.20
CA ILE A 89 -4.16 6.05 -18.44
C ILE A 89 -5.17 6.75 -19.33
N PHE A 90 -6.42 6.76 -18.91
CA PHE A 90 -7.52 7.45 -19.55
C PHE A 90 -7.90 8.66 -18.72
N GLN A 91 -7.89 9.86 -19.31
CA GLN A 91 -8.35 11.09 -18.68
C GLN A 91 -9.56 11.60 -19.45
N PHE A 92 -10.65 11.86 -18.73
CA PHE A 92 -11.95 12.21 -19.28
C PHE A 92 -12.21 13.69 -19.07
N ASP A 93 -12.08 14.48 -20.13
CA ASP A 93 -12.38 15.92 -20.07
C ASP A 93 -13.90 16.15 -19.93
N PRO A 94 -14.34 17.27 -19.33
CA PRO A 94 -15.77 17.59 -19.18
C PRO A 94 -16.48 17.74 -20.53
N GLY A 95 -15.73 18.13 -21.58
CA GLY A 95 -16.22 18.23 -22.95
C GLY A 95 -16.35 16.89 -23.70
N GLY A 96 -16.23 15.76 -23.00
CA GLY A 96 -16.41 14.42 -23.57
C GLY A 96 -15.23 13.90 -24.40
N GLN A 97 -14.10 14.63 -24.43
CA GLN A 97 -12.86 14.14 -25.03
C GLN A 97 -12.14 13.19 -24.08
N VAL A 98 -11.54 12.15 -24.64
CA VAL A 98 -10.71 11.21 -23.89
C VAL A 98 -9.27 11.36 -24.34
N ARG A 99 -8.38 11.55 -23.37
CA ARG A 99 -6.93 11.42 -23.57
C ARG A 99 -6.51 10.06 -23.04
N GLU A 100 -5.95 9.23 -23.91
CA GLU A 100 -5.29 7.98 -23.57
C GLU A 100 -3.77 8.20 -23.61
N THR A 101 -3.09 7.82 -22.53
CA THR A 101 -1.63 7.76 -22.46
C THR A 101 -1.19 6.36 -22.07
N ALA A 102 -0.37 5.72 -22.90
CA ALA A 102 0.15 4.37 -22.66
C ALA A 102 1.67 4.36 -22.63
N ALA A 103 2.28 3.43 -21.89
CA ALA A 103 3.73 3.23 -21.83
C ALA A 103 4.07 1.76 -21.50
N ASP A 104 5.35 1.39 -21.53
CA ASP A 104 5.79 0.05 -21.15
C ASP A 104 5.92 -0.09 -19.63
N THR A 105 6.41 0.95 -18.96
CA THR A 105 6.51 0.99 -17.49
C THR A 105 5.90 2.27 -16.92
N GLY A 106 5.46 2.19 -15.68
CA GLY A 106 5.03 3.34 -14.92
C GLY A 106 5.38 3.24 -13.44
N TRP A 107 5.42 4.40 -12.80
CA TRP A 107 5.55 4.55 -11.35
C TRP A 107 4.45 5.47 -10.86
N LEU A 108 3.58 4.95 -10.00
CA LEU A 108 2.60 5.72 -9.24
C LEU A 108 3.22 6.09 -7.90
N ASP A 109 3.36 7.39 -7.65
CA ASP A 109 3.79 7.96 -6.38
C ASP A 109 2.53 8.40 -5.61
N ASN A 110 2.23 7.70 -4.50
CA ASN A 110 1.01 7.95 -3.74
C ASN A 110 1.10 9.27 -2.96
N GLU A 111 2.26 9.65 -2.45
CA GLU A 111 2.43 10.90 -1.69
C GLU A 111 2.21 12.12 -2.60
N ARG A 112 2.91 12.15 -3.73
CA ARG A 112 2.86 13.26 -4.69
C ARG A 112 1.65 13.22 -5.60
N GLN A 113 0.95 12.08 -5.63
CA GLN A 113 -0.18 11.84 -6.53
C GLN A 113 0.24 12.09 -7.98
N ILE A 114 1.37 11.54 -8.39
CA ILE A 114 1.88 11.62 -9.77
C ILE A 114 2.06 10.23 -10.36
N VAL A 115 1.90 10.11 -11.67
CA VAL A 115 2.29 8.92 -12.42
C VAL A 115 3.38 9.29 -13.41
N THR A 116 4.56 8.69 -13.24
CA THR A 116 5.64 8.77 -14.21
C THR A 116 5.52 7.58 -15.14
N LEU A 117 5.44 7.84 -16.43
CA LEU A 117 5.38 6.85 -17.49
C LEU A 117 6.70 6.85 -18.26
N THR A 118 7.28 5.69 -18.45
CA THR A 118 8.60 5.55 -19.09
C THR A 118 8.56 4.46 -20.15
N ASP A 119 9.34 4.69 -21.20
CA ASP A 119 9.49 3.84 -22.37
C ASP A 119 8.23 3.74 -23.24
N ASN A 120 8.42 3.99 -24.54
CA ASN A 120 7.38 3.91 -25.56
C ASN A 120 6.08 4.65 -25.22
N VAL A 121 6.20 5.84 -24.59
CA VAL A 121 5.04 6.64 -24.20
C VAL A 121 4.29 7.09 -25.45
N ARG A 122 3.00 6.79 -25.53
CA ARG A 122 2.10 7.16 -26.62
C ARG A 122 0.88 7.88 -26.06
N ILE A 123 0.62 9.06 -26.59
CA ILE A 123 -0.51 9.90 -26.20
C ILE A 123 -1.46 9.97 -27.39
N ARG A 124 -2.75 9.75 -27.15
CA ARG A 124 -3.82 9.91 -28.13
C ARG A 124 -4.95 10.69 -27.47
N LYS A 125 -5.38 11.79 -28.08
CA LYS A 125 -6.54 12.56 -27.63
C LYS A 125 -7.53 12.72 -28.79
N GLY A 126 -8.80 12.45 -28.54
CA GLY A 126 -9.84 12.57 -29.55
C GLY A 126 -11.25 12.47 -28.98
N GLY A 127 -12.23 12.90 -29.78
CA GLY A 127 -13.66 12.84 -29.49
C GLY A 127 -14.46 12.98 -30.79
N ALA A 128 -15.75 12.65 -30.77
CA ALA A 128 -16.60 12.76 -31.95
C ALA A 128 -16.59 14.21 -32.49
N GLY A 129 -15.99 14.42 -33.66
CA GLY A 129 -15.99 15.71 -34.37
C GLY A 129 -14.75 16.60 -34.22
N ASN A 130 -13.65 16.15 -33.60
CA ASN A 130 -12.42 16.95 -33.47
C ASN A 130 -11.19 16.29 -34.14
N ALA A 131 -10.26 17.12 -34.63
CA ALA A 131 -8.99 16.64 -35.17
C ALA A 131 -8.22 15.91 -34.07
N GLY A 132 -7.95 14.62 -34.27
CA GLY A 132 -7.24 13.80 -33.30
C GLY A 132 -5.82 14.32 -33.06
N PHE A 133 -5.39 14.31 -31.80
CA PHE A 133 -4.02 14.59 -31.41
C PHE A 133 -3.30 13.28 -31.09
N SER A 134 -2.08 13.13 -31.59
CA SER A 134 -1.19 12.03 -31.22
C SER A 134 0.23 12.53 -30.98
N ALA A 135 0.86 12.05 -29.92
CA ALA A 135 2.26 12.33 -29.61
C ALA A 135 2.95 11.10 -29.05
N THR A 136 4.27 11.08 -29.13
CA THR A 136 5.12 10.03 -28.56
C THR A 136 6.24 10.65 -27.75
N ALA A 137 6.62 10.01 -26.65
CA ALA A 137 7.68 10.47 -25.77
C ALA A 137 8.46 9.28 -25.19
N ARG A 138 9.61 9.55 -24.58
CA ARG A 138 10.34 8.55 -23.78
C ARG A 138 9.87 8.52 -22.34
N GLU A 139 9.48 9.68 -21.82
CA GLU A 139 9.05 9.87 -20.45
C GLU A 139 7.92 10.89 -20.42
N MET A 140 6.95 10.69 -19.53
CA MET A 140 5.87 11.63 -19.28
C MET A 140 5.44 11.56 -17.82
N VAL A 141 5.33 12.71 -17.17
CA VAL A 141 4.77 12.82 -15.81
C VAL A 141 3.35 13.33 -15.90
N ILE A 142 2.42 12.64 -15.22
CA ILE A 142 1.02 13.02 -15.10
C ILE A 142 0.74 13.36 -13.64
N HIS A 143 0.27 14.58 -13.39
CA HIS A 143 -0.17 15.00 -12.05
C HIS A 143 -1.63 14.60 -11.85
N LEU A 144 -1.92 13.81 -10.82
CA LEU A 144 -3.27 13.42 -10.41
C LEU A 144 -3.85 14.40 -9.36
N ARG A 145 -3.01 15.20 -8.70
CA ARG A 145 -3.43 16.30 -7.81
C ARG A 145 -2.64 17.58 -8.13
N ASN A 146 -3.25 18.75 -7.94
CA ASN A 146 -2.61 20.04 -8.17
C ASN A 146 -1.65 20.34 -7.01
N PRO A 147 -0.36 20.59 -7.25
CA PRO A 147 0.63 20.86 -6.19
C PRO A 147 0.46 22.22 -5.47
N GLY A 148 -0.73 22.84 -5.53
CA GLY A 148 -1.02 24.14 -4.91
C GLY A 148 -2.32 24.23 -4.11
N ALA A 149 -3.07 23.13 -3.96
CA ALA A 149 -4.27 23.12 -3.11
C ALA A 149 -3.85 22.78 -1.66
N ASN A 150 -3.54 23.81 -0.88
CA ASN A 150 -3.36 23.70 0.58
C ASN A 150 -4.72 23.27 1.21
N PRO A 151 -4.74 22.39 2.23
CA PRO A 151 -5.97 22.04 2.95
C PRO A 151 -6.66 23.26 3.58
#